data_AF-A0A2T7CG19-F1
#
_entry.id   AF-A0A2T7CG19-F1
#
_cell.length_a   1.000
_cell.length_b   1.000
_cell.length_c   1.000
_cell.angle_alpha   90.00
_cell.angle_beta   90.00
_cell.angle_gamma   90.00
#
_symmetry.space_group_name_H-M   'P 1'
#
loop_
_entity.id
_entity.type
_entity.pdbx_description
1 polymer ?
#
loop_
_entity_poly.entity_id
_entity_poly.type
_entity_poly.pdbx_seq_one_letter_code
_entity_poly.pdbx_strand_id
1 'polypeptide(L)'
;MGSNNVENHVEDDDRFSKLPDDILLHILGKTNIMSSIRASFSSTRWRHLPSLLPHIDLSIWDFIHSNTTLTNNKVVDEAMAAMTKAARICLLAEPGSEMAMKTASLDLCLTANYLYDIGELVCEATDNVKIVMEAGMMRHANNLVCFFDALPNLFQCITKLVLYSARFSELEMHQLLDSCEQLQHLELNSCDTGDLSVLKIDMPNSKISYLRLASCCFEKIEFLCLPKLSVLYCESWSSFGTPLYFGYVPCLEDLSLVCSAARYQSGLNLSELLHGSTNIKVLTLDFYGEKIWMLPEGKKLCTSFNKLTKMFIHGIYVKFGLLWTIALLETAPFGIDSAHLQLTRPEFVGFMAIKKHLKFIRDVMDYASSLETILLEDKDPCESCDAVSGSLTCCPTGSMFPKNKYDQDMILDQLGIGVSCSTQIIFKTLLWMGRS
;
A
#
# COMPACT_ATOMS: atom_id res chain seq x y z
N MET A 1 -61.23 -18.36 -39.22
CA MET A 1 -61.42 -17.47 -38.05
C MET A 1 -61.90 -18.33 -36.91
N GLY A 2 -61.26 -18.49 -35.76
CA GLY A 2 -59.94 -18.09 -35.26
C GLY A 2 -59.55 -19.19 -34.25
N SER A 3 -58.33 -19.73 -34.36
CA SER A 3 -57.19 -19.41 -33.49
C SER A 3 -57.29 -20.08 -32.12
N ASN A 4 -56.76 -21.31 -32.07
CA ASN A 4 -56.34 -21.98 -30.85
C ASN A 4 -55.10 -21.25 -30.30
N ASN A 5 -55.24 -20.51 -29.21
CA ASN A 5 -54.10 -20.10 -28.40
C ASN A 5 -53.67 -21.29 -27.55
N VAL A 6 -52.62 -21.97 -28.01
CA VAL A 6 -51.78 -22.82 -27.14
C VAL A 6 -51.01 -21.86 -26.25
N GLU A 7 -51.39 -21.79 -24.97
CA GLU A 7 -50.53 -21.22 -23.94
C GLU A 7 -49.29 -22.11 -23.84
N ASN A 8 -48.22 -21.69 -24.51
CA ASN A 8 -46.88 -22.22 -24.27
C ASN A 8 -46.46 -21.81 -22.86
N HIS A 9 -46.71 -22.69 -21.89
CA HIS A 9 -45.95 -22.69 -20.64
C HIS A 9 -44.49 -22.99 -21.01
N VAL A 10 -43.70 -21.92 -21.19
CA VAL A 10 -42.25 -22.03 -21.12
C VAL A 10 -41.93 -22.20 -19.64
N GLU A 11 -41.75 -23.45 -19.20
CA GLU A 11 -41.01 -23.72 -17.97
C GLU A 11 -39.63 -23.10 -18.17
N ASP A 12 -39.38 -22.00 -17.47
CA ASP A 12 -38.07 -21.37 -17.39
C ASP A 12 -37.17 -22.29 -16.56
N ASP A 13 -36.72 -23.35 -17.24
CA ASP A 13 -35.99 -24.48 -16.70
C ASP A 13 -34.61 -23.95 -16.27
N ASP A 14 -34.43 -23.67 -14.98
CA ASP A 14 -33.22 -23.06 -14.40
C ASP A 14 -31.98 -23.93 -14.70
N ARG A 15 -31.35 -23.62 -15.84
CA ARG A 15 -30.20 -24.35 -16.37
C ARG A 15 -28.96 -24.21 -15.49
N PHE A 16 -28.88 -23.14 -14.70
CA PHE A 16 -27.76 -22.92 -13.80
C PHE A 16 -27.84 -23.87 -12.59
N SER A 17 -29.04 -24.14 -12.06
CA SER A 17 -29.23 -25.15 -10.99
C SER A 17 -28.92 -26.60 -11.42
N LYS A 18 -28.69 -26.87 -12.71
CA LYS A 18 -28.27 -28.18 -13.23
C LYS A 18 -26.74 -28.36 -13.25
N LEU A 19 -25.97 -27.29 -13.03
CA LEU A 19 -24.51 -27.37 -12.99
C LEU A 19 -24.02 -28.11 -11.73
N PRO A 20 -22.88 -28.82 -11.82
CA PRO A 20 -22.14 -29.34 -10.68
C PRO A 20 -21.69 -28.24 -9.70
N ASP A 21 -21.58 -28.60 -8.41
CA ASP A 21 -21.32 -27.63 -7.34
C ASP A 21 -19.92 -27.01 -7.44
N ASP A 22 -18.93 -27.73 -7.95
CA ASP A 22 -17.57 -27.22 -8.23
C ASP A 22 -17.57 -26.10 -9.28
N ILE A 23 -18.41 -26.20 -10.32
CA ILE A 23 -18.56 -25.15 -11.33
C ILE A 23 -19.30 -23.95 -10.74
N LEU A 24 -20.34 -24.19 -9.94
CA LEU A 24 -21.08 -23.13 -9.26
C LEU A 24 -20.19 -22.37 -8.27
N LEU A 25 -19.36 -23.06 -7.49
CA LEU A 25 -18.39 -22.45 -6.58
C LEU A 25 -17.32 -21.65 -7.34
N HIS A 26 -16.87 -22.13 -8.50
CA HIS A 26 -15.94 -21.36 -9.33
C HIS A 26 -16.58 -20.07 -9.87
N ILE A 27 -17.85 -20.12 -10.28
CA ILE A 27 -18.59 -18.93 -10.75
C ILE A 27 -18.79 -17.95 -9.59
N LEU A 28 -19.30 -18.43 -8.46
CA LEU A 28 -19.59 -17.60 -7.28
C LEU A 28 -18.31 -17.00 -6.68
N GLY A 29 -17.21 -17.75 -6.67
CA GLY A 29 -15.90 -17.28 -6.22
C GLY A 29 -15.27 -16.20 -7.10
N LYS A 30 -15.82 -15.93 -8.29
CA LYS A 30 -15.44 -14.80 -9.16
C LYS A 30 -16.36 -13.58 -9.00
N THR A 31 -17.42 -13.68 -8.21
CA THR A 31 -18.39 -12.61 -7.97
C THR A 31 -18.25 -12.04 -6.55
N ASN A 32 -18.80 -10.85 -6.33
CA ASN A 32 -18.91 -10.28 -4.98
C ASN A 32 -19.75 -11.23 -4.10
N ILE A 33 -19.34 -11.41 -2.84
CA ILE A 33 -20.01 -12.25 -1.84
C ILE A 33 -21.52 -11.94 -1.73
N MET A 34 -21.92 -10.69 -1.91
CA MET A 34 -23.33 -10.28 -1.88
C MET A 34 -24.13 -10.84 -3.05
N SER A 35 -23.53 -10.97 -4.22
CA SER A 35 -24.16 -11.65 -5.37
C SER A 35 -24.31 -13.13 -5.08
N SER A 36 -23.30 -13.76 -4.47
CA SER A 36 -23.34 -15.17 -4.05
C SER A 36 -24.43 -15.44 -3.01
N ILE A 37 -24.55 -14.56 -2.00
CA ILE A 37 -25.60 -14.64 -1.00
C ILE A 37 -26.98 -14.42 -1.65
N ARG A 38 -27.14 -13.46 -2.57
CA ARG A 38 -28.42 -13.27 -3.26
C ARG A 38 -28.82 -14.47 -4.11
N ALA A 39 -27.86 -15.05 -4.83
CA ALA A 39 -28.09 -16.25 -5.64
C ALA A 39 -28.45 -17.47 -4.77
N SER A 40 -27.95 -17.53 -3.53
CA SER A 40 -28.32 -18.58 -2.57
C SER A 40 -29.80 -18.55 -2.17
N PHE A 41 -30.45 -17.38 -2.27
CA PHE A 41 -31.89 -17.25 -2.05
C PHE A 41 -32.74 -17.56 -3.30
N SER A 42 -32.14 -17.58 -4.50
CA SER A 42 -32.85 -17.84 -5.75
C SER A 42 -33.23 -19.31 -5.94
N SER A 43 -32.50 -20.24 -5.30
CA SER A 43 -32.75 -21.68 -5.41
C SER A 43 -32.34 -22.40 -4.13
N THR A 44 -33.12 -23.40 -3.70
CA THR A 44 -32.79 -24.22 -2.52
C THR A 44 -31.47 -24.94 -2.66
N ARG A 45 -31.03 -25.24 -3.89
CA ARG A 45 -29.74 -25.87 -4.18
C ARG A 45 -28.56 -24.95 -3.85
N TRP A 46 -28.72 -23.64 -3.96
CA TRP A 46 -27.62 -22.69 -3.87
C TRP A 46 -27.38 -22.21 -2.42
N ARG A 47 -28.28 -22.57 -1.49
CA ARG A 47 -28.27 -22.10 -0.09
C ARG A 47 -26.97 -22.36 0.65
N HIS A 48 -26.33 -23.50 0.41
CA HIS A 48 -25.11 -23.94 1.08
C HIS A 48 -23.83 -23.52 0.34
N LEU A 49 -23.93 -22.98 -0.88
CA LEU A 49 -22.74 -22.65 -1.67
C LEU A 49 -21.90 -21.50 -1.09
N PRO A 50 -22.48 -20.41 -0.52
CA PRO A 50 -21.67 -19.37 0.10
C PRO A 50 -20.77 -19.86 1.24
N SER A 51 -21.21 -20.88 2.00
CA SER A 51 -20.41 -21.45 3.09
C SER A 51 -19.32 -22.41 2.61
N LEU A 52 -19.34 -22.84 1.36
CA LEU A 52 -18.29 -23.66 0.76
C LEU A 52 -17.21 -22.85 0.03
N LEU A 53 -17.33 -21.52 0.00
CA LEU A 53 -16.32 -20.67 -0.63
C LEU A 53 -15.01 -20.68 0.18
N PRO A 54 -13.85 -20.91 -0.48
CA PRO A 54 -12.55 -20.96 0.19
C PRO A 54 -12.04 -19.57 0.60
N HIS A 55 -12.51 -18.52 -0.08
CA HIS A 55 -12.11 -17.14 0.15
C HIS A 55 -13.35 -16.31 0.40
N ILE A 56 -13.41 -15.68 1.58
CA ILE A 56 -14.53 -14.84 2.00
C ILE A 56 -13.99 -13.42 2.10
N ASP A 57 -14.53 -12.52 1.28
CA ASP A 57 -14.23 -11.08 1.32
C ASP A 57 -15.52 -10.35 1.68
N LEU A 58 -15.53 -9.70 2.83
CA LEU A 58 -16.67 -8.96 3.36
C LEU A 58 -16.23 -7.54 3.64
N SER A 59 -16.80 -6.58 2.92
CA SER A 59 -16.56 -5.16 3.19
C SER A 59 -17.83 -4.46 3.62
N ILE A 60 -17.73 -3.59 4.62
CA ILE A 60 -18.82 -2.71 5.03
C ILE A 60 -19.35 -1.86 3.87
N TRP A 61 -18.47 -1.51 2.91
CA TRP A 61 -18.83 -0.71 1.73
C TRP A 61 -19.84 -1.42 0.83
N ASP A 62 -19.91 -2.76 0.83
CA ASP A 62 -20.93 -3.53 0.10
C ASP A 62 -22.35 -3.31 0.64
N PHE A 63 -22.47 -2.82 1.87
CA PHE A 63 -23.73 -2.61 2.60
C PHE A 63 -24.09 -1.13 2.74
N ILE A 64 -23.19 -0.22 2.38
CA ILE A 64 -23.42 1.22 2.41
C ILE A 64 -23.88 1.68 1.03
N HIS A 65 -24.97 2.45 0.97
CA HIS A 65 -25.43 3.04 -0.29
C HIS A 65 -24.52 4.22 -0.66
N SER A 66 -24.19 4.34 -1.95
CA SER A 66 -23.10 5.17 -2.53
C SER A 66 -23.08 6.67 -2.20
N ASN A 67 -24.06 7.20 -1.46
CA ASN A 67 -24.16 8.62 -1.11
C ASN A 67 -24.03 8.90 0.41
N THR A 68 -23.79 7.89 1.25
CA THR A 68 -23.70 8.06 2.71
C THR A 68 -22.27 7.87 3.21
N THR A 69 -21.76 8.88 3.91
CA THR A 69 -20.46 8.82 4.59
C THR A 69 -20.55 8.01 5.89
N LEU A 70 -19.43 7.40 6.30
CA LEU A 70 -19.24 6.63 7.56
C LEU A 70 -19.49 7.45 8.86
N THR A 71 -20.00 8.68 8.73
CA THR A 71 -20.31 9.61 9.82
C THR A 71 -21.71 9.39 10.40
N ASN A 72 -22.61 8.69 9.69
CA ASN A 72 -23.96 8.40 10.17
C ASN A 72 -24.00 7.06 10.90
N ASN A 73 -23.99 7.11 12.24
CA ASN A 73 -24.02 5.92 13.10
C ASN A 73 -25.17 4.95 12.79
N LYS A 74 -26.33 5.43 12.34
CA LYS A 74 -27.46 4.52 12.01
C LYS A 74 -27.18 3.69 10.76
N VAL A 75 -26.59 4.32 9.74
CA VAL A 75 -26.23 3.63 8.49
C VAL A 75 -25.11 2.63 8.76
N VAL A 76 -24.12 3.02 9.57
CA VAL A 76 -23.05 2.11 10.00
C VAL A 76 -23.61 0.93 10.80
N ASP A 77 -24.54 1.16 11.72
CA ASP A 77 -25.17 0.10 12.52
C ASP A 77 -25.98 -0.87 11.63
N GLU A 78 -26.80 -0.36 10.71
CA GLU A 78 -27.56 -1.18 9.76
C GLU A 78 -26.64 -1.99 8.83
N ALA A 79 -25.57 -1.37 8.32
CA ALA A 79 -24.58 -2.02 7.47
C ALA A 79 -23.80 -3.11 8.22
N MET A 80 -23.33 -2.82 9.43
CA MET A 80 -22.64 -3.79 10.28
C MET A 80 -23.56 -4.96 10.64
N ALA A 81 -24.83 -4.71 10.97
CA ALA A 81 -25.81 -5.77 11.23
C ALA A 81 -26.09 -6.65 10.00
N ALA A 82 -26.16 -6.06 8.80
CA ALA A 82 -26.31 -6.80 7.56
C ALA A 82 -25.05 -7.64 7.25
N MET A 83 -23.86 -7.07 7.49
CA MET A 83 -22.59 -7.75 7.32
C MET A 83 -22.42 -8.90 8.31
N THR A 84 -22.80 -8.75 9.58
CA THR A 84 -22.79 -9.85 10.56
C THR A 84 -23.69 -11.01 10.11
N LYS A 85 -24.85 -10.72 9.51
CA LYS A 85 -25.72 -11.76 8.93
C LYS A 85 -25.05 -12.46 7.73
N ALA A 86 -24.40 -11.70 6.85
CA ALA A 86 -23.65 -12.26 5.74
C ALA A 86 -22.48 -13.13 6.21
N ALA A 87 -21.73 -12.67 7.22
CA ALA A 87 -20.65 -13.40 7.86
C ALA A 87 -21.14 -14.73 8.42
N ARG A 88 -22.29 -14.75 9.12
CA ARG A 88 -22.92 -15.99 9.60
C ARG A 88 -23.23 -16.97 8.46
N ILE A 89 -23.77 -16.49 7.35
CA ILE A 89 -24.10 -17.36 6.20
C ILE A 89 -22.84 -17.99 5.57
N CYS A 90 -21.74 -17.26 5.50
CA CYS A 90 -20.52 -17.71 4.81
C CYS A 90 -19.53 -18.47 5.71
N LEU A 91 -19.48 -18.14 7.00
CA LEU A 91 -18.48 -18.67 7.92
C LEU A 91 -19.00 -19.88 8.72
N LEU A 92 -20.30 -19.96 9.02
CA LEU A 92 -20.85 -21.12 9.73
C LEU A 92 -20.76 -22.37 8.85
N ALA A 93 -20.03 -23.37 9.34
CA ALA A 93 -19.95 -24.69 8.72
C ALA A 93 -21.27 -25.44 8.91
N GLU A 94 -21.73 -26.16 7.87
CA GLU A 94 -22.78 -27.16 8.09
C GLU A 94 -22.19 -28.36 8.85
N PRO A 95 -22.94 -28.96 9.80
CA PRO A 95 -22.46 -30.11 10.55
C PRO A 95 -22.12 -31.28 9.62
N GLY A 96 -20.83 -31.63 9.52
CA GLY A 96 -20.36 -32.78 8.74
C GLY A 96 -19.53 -32.48 7.49
N SER A 97 -19.22 -31.22 7.17
CA SER A 97 -18.27 -30.91 6.08
C SER A 97 -16.83 -30.93 6.58
N GLU A 98 -15.94 -31.68 5.92
CA GLU A 98 -14.48 -31.49 6.06
C GLU A 98 -14.13 -30.09 5.54
N MET A 99 -14.00 -29.14 6.46
CA MET A 99 -13.72 -27.74 6.14
C MET A 99 -12.31 -27.65 5.56
N ALA A 100 -12.22 -27.39 4.24
CA ALA A 100 -11.00 -26.83 3.68
C ALA A 100 -10.70 -25.52 4.42
N MET A 101 -9.44 -25.29 4.80
CA MET A 101 -9.07 -24.06 5.49
C MET A 101 -9.46 -22.84 4.65
N LYS A 102 -10.33 -22.00 5.22
CA LYS A 102 -10.79 -20.78 4.58
C LYS A 102 -9.82 -19.64 4.87
N THR A 103 -9.81 -18.64 4.01
CA THR A 103 -9.18 -17.34 4.28
C THR A 103 -10.25 -16.27 4.29
N ALA A 104 -10.23 -15.41 5.31
CA ALA A 104 -11.17 -14.29 5.43
C ALA A 104 -10.45 -12.95 5.25
N SER A 105 -11.06 -12.07 4.46
CA SER A 105 -10.75 -10.65 4.33
C SER A 105 -11.96 -9.87 4.81
N LEU A 106 -11.78 -9.07 5.85
CA LEU A 106 -12.84 -8.33 6.51
C LEU A 106 -12.48 -6.86 6.52
N ASP A 107 -13.38 -6.02 6.01
CA ASP A 107 -13.24 -4.57 6.05
C ASP A 107 -14.36 -3.98 6.91
N LEU A 108 -13.98 -3.59 8.12
CA LEU A 108 -14.85 -3.35 9.26
C LEU A 108 -14.76 -1.88 9.71
N CYS A 109 -15.90 -1.34 10.14
CA CYS A 109 -15.92 -0.10 10.93
C CYS A 109 -15.86 -0.44 12.43
N LEU A 110 -15.12 0.35 13.21
CA LEU A 110 -14.99 0.20 14.66
C LEU A 110 -16.32 0.41 15.39
N THR A 111 -17.13 -0.64 15.48
CA THR A 111 -18.38 -0.71 16.25
C THR A 111 -18.35 -1.93 17.16
N ALA A 112 -18.11 -1.71 18.45
CA ALA A 112 -17.82 -2.75 19.45
C ALA A 112 -18.80 -3.94 19.44
N ASN A 113 -20.10 -3.67 19.29
CA ASN A 113 -21.14 -4.67 19.42
C ASN A 113 -21.10 -5.76 18.34
N TYR A 114 -20.60 -5.46 17.14
CA TYR A 114 -20.56 -6.41 16.02
C TYR A 114 -19.21 -7.11 15.90
N LEU A 115 -18.17 -6.52 16.48
CA LEU A 115 -16.81 -7.04 16.43
C LEU A 115 -16.71 -8.37 17.18
N TYR A 116 -17.34 -8.50 18.34
CA TYR A 116 -17.38 -9.76 19.09
C TYR A 116 -18.00 -10.90 18.26
N ASP A 117 -19.23 -10.70 17.76
CA ASP A 117 -19.95 -11.68 16.96
C ASP A 117 -19.18 -12.09 15.69
N ILE A 118 -18.62 -11.12 14.97
CA ILE A 118 -17.84 -11.40 13.75
C ILE A 118 -16.53 -12.10 14.12
N GLY A 119 -15.88 -11.67 15.20
CA GLY A 119 -14.63 -12.26 15.69
C GLY A 119 -14.78 -13.74 16.01
N GLU A 120 -15.83 -14.10 16.76
CA GLU A 120 -16.13 -15.50 17.12
C GLU A 120 -16.31 -16.36 15.86
N LEU A 121 -17.15 -15.93 14.92
CA LEU A 121 -17.43 -16.66 13.68
C LEU A 121 -16.18 -16.89 12.82
N VAL A 122 -15.27 -15.91 12.80
CA VAL A 122 -14.07 -15.95 11.97
C VAL A 122 -13.02 -16.87 12.59
N CYS A 123 -12.86 -16.83 13.92
CA CYS A 123 -11.92 -17.71 14.64
C CYS A 123 -12.32 -19.18 14.52
N GLU A 124 -13.63 -19.48 14.54
CA GLU A 124 -14.11 -20.85 14.35
C GLU A 124 -13.89 -21.37 12.93
N ALA A 125 -13.86 -20.47 11.94
CA ALA A 125 -13.83 -20.85 10.53
C ALA A 125 -12.44 -20.79 9.89
N THR A 126 -11.51 -19.97 10.42
CA THR A 126 -10.25 -19.64 9.74
C THR A 126 -9.10 -19.33 10.70
N ASP A 127 -7.89 -19.78 10.35
CA ASP A 127 -6.64 -19.42 11.04
C ASP A 127 -5.92 -18.21 10.42
N ASN A 128 -6.36 -17.77 9.23
CA ASN A 128 -5.70 -16.72 8.44
C ASN A 128 -6.69 -15.61 8.09
N VAL A 129 -6.62 -14.53 8.87
CA VAL A 129 -7.53 -13.38 8.73
C VAL A 129 -6.76 -12.14 8.32
N LYS A 130 -7.24 -11.49 7.25
CA LYS A 130 -6.93 -10.11 6.92
C LYS A 130 -8.04 -9.23 7.46
N ILE A 131 -7.69 -8.25 8.30
CA ILE A 131 -8.65 -7.24 8.76
C ILE A 131 -8.20 -5.86 8.34
N VAL A 132 -9.12 -5.14 7.71
CA VAL A 132 -9.06 -3.71 7.46
C VAL A 132 -10.01 -3.05 8.45
N MET A 133 -9.53 -2.04 9.17
CA MET A 133 -10.36 -1.27 10.10
C MET A 133 -10.31 0.20 9.73
N GLU A 134 -11.49 0.75 9.52
CA GLU A 134 -11.66 2.18 9.34
C GLU A 134 -12.22 2.81 10.61
N ALA A 135 -11.44 3.72 11.20
CA ALA A 135 -11.95 4.64 12.20
C ALA A 135 -12.58 5.82 11.46
N GLY A 136 -13.91 5.90 11.45
CA GLY A 136 -14.62 7.06 10.89
C GLY A 136 -14.04 8.37 11.43
N MET A 137 -13.75 9.31 10.53
CA MET A 137 -13.07 10.58 10.82
C MET A 137 -13.39 11.15 12.22
N MET A 138 -12.33 11.34 13.01
CA MET A 138 -12.32 12.02 14.32
C MET A 138 -13.09 11.37 15.47
N ARG A 139 -13.35 10.06 15.43
CA ARG A 139 -14.11 9.42 16.50
C ARG A 139 -13.44 8.14 17.03
N HIS A 140 -12.94 8.26 18.27
CA HIS A 140 -12.91 7.24 19.34
C HIS A 140 -11.62 6.45 19.58
N ALA A 141 -10.75 6.98 20.45
CA ALA A 141 -9.90 6.16 21.31
C ALA A 141 -10.74 5.15 22.14
N ASN A 142 -11.95 5.53 22.57
CA ASN A 142 -12.84 4.66 23.35
C ASN A 142 -13.34 3.40 22.61
N ASN A 143 -13.36 3.37 21.27
CA ASN A 143 -13.81 2.19 20.54
C ASN A 143 -12.71 1.14 20.40
N LEU A 144 -11.44 1.53 20.57
CA LEU A 144 -10.30 0.61 20.53
C LEU A 144 -10.15 -0.17 21.83
N VAL A 145 -10.45 0.43 22.98
CA VAL A 145 -10.55 -0.31 24.26
C VAL A 145 -11.60 -1.42 24.14
N CYS A 146 -12.79 -1.09 23.63
CA CYS A 146 -13.80 -2.11 23.36
C CYS A 146 -13.37 -3.14 22.30
N PHE A 147 -12.51 -2.76 21.36
CA PHE A 147 -11.91 -3.68 20.39
C PHE A 147 -10.95 -4.67 21.07
N PHE A 148 -10.09 -4.24 22.00
CA PHE A 148 -9.25 -5.14 22.80
C PHE A 148 -10.06 -6.07 23.70
N ASP A 149 -11.07 -5.53 24.38
CA ASP A 149 -11.91 -6.28 25.31
C ASP A 149 -12.80 -7.32 24.59
N ALA A 150 -13.24 -7.03 23.36
CA ALA A 150 -14.16 -7.89 22.61
C ALA A 150 -13.47 -8.99 21.79
N LEU A 151 -12.14 -8.96 21.58
CA LEU A 151 -11.50 -9.76 20.52
C LEU A 151 -10.23 -10.56 20.89
N PRO A 152 -10.05 -11.11 22.10
CA PRO A 152 -8.84 -11.88 22.43
C PRO A 152 -8.60 -13.07 21.49
N ASN A 153 -9.66 -13.71 20.99
CA ASN A 153 -9.54 -14.85 20.06
C ASN A 153 -9.15 -14.40 18.64
N LEU A 154 -9.65 -13.25 18.17
CA LEU A 154 -9.41 -12.80 16.81
C LEU A 154 -7.94 -12.41 16.60
N PHE A 155 -7.28 -11.84 17.61
CA PHE A 155 -5.86 -11.52 17.55
C PHE A 155 -4.94 -12.73 17.34
N GLN A 156 -5.39 -13.94 17.72
CA GLN A 156 -4.63 -15.16 17.49
C GLN A 156 -4.64 -15.61 16.02
N CYS A 157 -5.64 -15.19 15.24
CA CYS A 157 -5.83 -15.59 13.84
C CYS A 157 -5.47 -14.48 12.84
N ILE A 158 -5.23 -13.24 13.30
CA ILE A 158 -4.88 -12.12 12.42
C ILE A 158 -3.45 -12.29 11.92
N THR A 159 -3.32 -12.41 10.59
CA THR A 159 -2.01 -12.44 9.91
C THR A 159 -1.72 -11.14 9.17
N LYS A 160 -2.77 -10.41 8.76
CA LYS A 160 -2.66 -9.07 8.15
C LYS A 160 -3.63 -8.09 8.80
N LEU A 161 -3.10 -6.97 9.30
CA LEU A 161 -3.87 -5.88 9.89
C LEU A 161 -3.60 -4.58 9.14
N VAL A 162 -4.68 -3.90 8.72
CA VAL A 162 -4.64 -2.59 8.07
C VAL A 162 -5.53 -1.65 8.86
N LEU A 163 -4.97 -0.56 9.37
CA LEU A 163 -5.69 0.43 10.16
C LEU A 163 -5.71 1.77 9.42
N TYR A 164 -6.89 2.38 9.34
CA TYR A 164 -7.09 3.70 8.73
C TYR A 164 -7.60 4.71 9.76
N SER A 165 -6.95 5.87 9.81
CA SER A 165 -7.34 7.06 10.58
C SER A 165 -7.56 6.81 12.08
N ALA A 166 -6.86 5.83 12.64
CA ALA A 166 -6.98 5.45 14.05
C ALA A 166 -5.98 6.22 14.93
N ARG A 167 -6.46 6.70 16.09
CA ARG A 167 -5.65 7.39 17.10
C ARG A 167 -5.47 6.49 18.31
N PHE A 168 -4.22 6.20 18.66
CA PHE A 168 -3.86 5.32 19.77
C PHE A 168 -3.15 6.10 20.88
N SER A 169 -3.31 5.72 22.13
CA SER A 169 -2.26 5.99 23.11
C SER A 169 -1.07 5.05 22.86
N GLU A 170 0.11 5.41 23.36
CA GLU A 170 1.31 4.55 23.27
C GLU A 170 1.02 3.15 23.85
N LEU A 171 0.29 3.08 24.98
CA LEU A 171 -0.08 1.84 25.63
C LEU A 171 -1.01 0.96 24.77
N GLU A 172 -2.06 1.53 24.19
CA GLU A 172 -3.01 0.80 23.35
C GLU A 172 -2.32 0.24 22.09
N MET A 173 -1.38 0.99 21.52
CA MET A 173 -0.61 0.52 20.39
C MET A 173 0.28 -0.68 20.76
N HIS A 174 0.97 -0.62 21.90
CA HIS A 174 1.74 -1.76 22.39
C HIS A 174 0.85 -2.97 22.67
N GLN A 175 -0.29 -2.78 23.34
CA GLN A 175 -1.25 -3.85 23.61
C GLN A 175 -1.78 -4.51 22.33
N LEU A 176 -2.03 -3.73 21.28
CA LEU A 176 -2.42 -4.25 19.97
C LEU A 176 -1.36 -5.16 19.38
N LEU A 177 -0.12 -4.68 19.37
CA LEU A 177 0.98 -5.38 18.73
C LEU A 177 1.39 -6.62 19.52
N ASP A 178 1.36 -6.55 20.85
CA ASP A 178 1.65 -7.68 21.74
C ASP A 178 0.59 -8.78 21.64
N SER A 179 -0.67 -8.43 21.39
CA SER A 179 -1.78 -9.39 21.33
C SER A 179 -1.77 -10.23 20.04
N CYS A 180 -1.13 -9.76 18.96
CA CYS A 180 -1.21 -10.40 17.65
C CYS A 180 -0.02 -11.35 17.36
N GLU A 181 -0.03 -12.55 17.93
CA GLU A 181 1.10 -13.52 17.81
C GLU A 181 1.39 -14.03 16.38
N GLN A 182 0.38 -14.00 15.50
CA GLN A 182 0.48 -14.48 14.11
C GLN A 182 0.66 -13.35 13.08
N LEU A 183 0.70 -12.09 13.54
CA LEU A 183 0.75 -10.93 12.64
C LEU A 183 2.05 -10.90 11.85
N GLN A 184 1.91 -10.92 10.52
CA GLN A 184 3.02 -10.88 9.57
C GLN A 184 3.04 -9.57 8.79
N HIS A 185 1.87 -8.95 8.59
CA HIS A 185 1.71 -7.77 7.76
C HIS A 185 0.91 -6.69 8.49
N LEU A 186 1.55 -5.56 8.77
CA LEU A 186 0.90 -4.41 9.42
C LEU A 186 0.94 -3.18 8.51
N GLU A 187 -0.21 -2.55 8.30
CA GLU A 187 -0.31 -1.26 7.62
C GLU A 187 -1.04 -0.25 8.50
N LEU A 188 -0.42 0.91 8.73
CA LEU A 188 -1.00 2.04 9.44
C LEU A 188 -1.11 3.20 8.46
N ASN A 189 -2.33 3.68 8.24
CA ASN A 189 -2.63 4.74 7.29
C ASN A 189 -3.32 5.89 8.05
N SER A 190 -2.71 7.07 8.03
CA SER A 190 -3.23 8.25 8.75
C SER A 190 -3.43 8.02 10.25
N CYS A 191 -2.65 7.12 10.85
CA CYS A 191 -2.69 6.85 12.28
C CYS A 191 -1.80 7.83 13.06
N ASP A 192 -2.21 8.16 14.28
CA ASP A 192 -1.43 9.01 15.19
C ASP A 192 -1.44 8.47 16.62
N THR A 193 -0.42 8.83 17.41
CA THR A 193 -0.40 8.62 18.87
C THR A 193 -0.45 9.92 19.66
N GLY A 194 -1.01 10.98 19.05
CA GLY A 194 -0.99 12.36 19.55
C GLY A 194 0.18 13.20 19.05
N ASP A 195 0.18 14.48 19.43
CA ASP A 195 1.15 15.48 18.96
C ASP A 195 2.57 15.14 19.45
N LEU A 196 3.56 15.26 18.55
CA LEU A 196 4.99 15.04 18.86
C LEU A 196 5.28 13.67 19.49
N SER A 197 4.53 12.66 19.04
CA SER A 197 4.61 11.32 19.60
C SER A 197 5.81 10.54 19.05
N VAL A 198 6.47 9.79 19.94
CA VAL A 198 7.53 8.84 19.58
C VAL A 198 6.95 7.44 19.66
N LEU A 199 6.85 6.75 18.53
CA LEU A 199 6.38 5.37 18.48
C LEU A 199 7.56 4.42 18.70
N LYS A 200 7.56 3.71 19.82
CA LYS A 200 8.54 2.66 20.10
C LYS A 200 7.96 1.31 19.72
N ILE A 201 8.75 0.48 19.05
CA ILE A 201 8.37 -0.88 18.65
C ILE A 201 9.44 -1.83 19.19
N ASP A 202 9.11 -2.55 20.26
CA ASP A 202 9.98 -3.54 20.89
C ASP A 202 9.29 -4.91 20.95
N MET A 203 9.45 -5.68 19.89
CA MET A 203 8.67 -6.89 19.62
C MET A 203 9.59 -8.07 19.29
N PRO A 204 10.30 -8.63 20.28
CA PRO A 204 11.32 -9.66 20.05
C PRO A 204 10.74 -10.97 19.49
N ASN A 205 9.48 -11.29 19.80
CA ASN A 205 8.83 -12.54 19.38
C ASN A 205 7.94 -12.37 18.14
N SER A 206 7.82 -11.16 17.62
CA SER A 206 6.87 -10.86 16.54
C SER A 206 7.24 -11.55 15.23
N LYS A 207 6.21 -11.92 14.47
CA LYS A 207 6.30 -12.49 13.12
C LYS A 207 6.19 -11.45 12.01
N ILE A 208 6.10 -10.15 12.35
CA ILE A 208 5.94 -9.06 11.39
C ILE A 208 7.12 -9.06 10.43
N SER A 209 6.83 -9.34 9.17
CA SER A 209 7.76 -9.31 8.05
C SER A 209 7.56 -8.08 7.16
N TYR A 210 6.37 -7.49 7.18
CA TYR A 210 6.02 -6.30 6.40
C TYR A 210 5.39 -5.24 7.30
N LEU A 211 5.91 -4.00 7.22
CA LEU A 211 5.34 -2.84 7.89
C LEU A 211 5.19 -1.67 6.90
N ARG A 212 3.98 -1.13 6.80
CA ARG A 212 3.69 0.11 6.06
C ARG A 212 3.18 1.19 7.02
N LEU A 213 3.76 2.37 6.92
CA LEU A 213 3.39 3.56 7.66
C LEU A 213 3.14 4.66 6.64
N ALA A 214 1.90 5.08 6.43
CA ALA A 214 1.58 6.08 5.40
C ALA A 214 0.77 7.25 5.98
N SER A 215 1.26 8.47 5.77
CA SER A 215 0.64 9.70 6.29
C SER A 215 0.43 9.69 7.81
N CYS A 216 1.29 8.99 8.55
CA CYS A 216 1.24 8.93 10.01
C CYS A 216 1.93 10.14 10.64
N CYS A 217 1.31 10.71 11.68
CA CYS A 217 1.79 11.94 12.33
C CYS A 217 2.75 11.69 13.51
N PHE A 218 3.73 10.78 13.35
CA PHE A 218 4.75 10.53 14.37
C PHE A 218 5.93 11.49 14.22
N GLU A 219 6.46 12.01 15.34
CA GLU A 219 7.70 12.79 15.31
C GLU A 219 8.91 11.88 15.08
N LYS A 220 8.92 10.70 15.69
CA LYS A 220 9.99 9.72 15.55
C LYS A 220 9.47 8.30 15.76
N ILE A 221 10.06 7.34 15.06
CA ILE A 221 9.74 5.93 15.19
C ILE A 221 11.01 5.16 15.54
N GLU A 222 10.97 4.42 16.64
CA GLU A 222 12.11 3.68 17.18
C GLU A 222 11.84 2.17 17.13
N PHE A 223 12.50 1.48 16.21
CA PHE A 223 12.46 0.01 16.12
C PHE A 223 13.49 -0.58 17.06
N LEU A 224 13.14 -0.76 18.34
CA LEU A 224 14.03 -1.31 19.35
C LEU A 224 14.39 -2.77 19.05
N CYS A 225 13.38 -3.60 18.75
CA CYS A 225 13.57 -4.99 18.36
C CYS A 225 12.45 -5.45 17.43
N LEU A 226 12.78 -5.80 16.19
CA LEU A 226 11.82 -6.38 15.25
C LEU A 226 12.55 -7.35 14.29
N PRO A 227 12.86 -8.57 14.76
CA PRO A 227 13.87 -9.41 14.14
C PRO A 227 13.50 -9.94 12.76
N LYS A 228 12.21 -10.13 12.48
CA LYS A 228 11.70 -10.72 11.22
C LYS A 228 11.28 -9.68 10.18
N LEU A 229 11.38 -8.39 10.49
CA LEU A 229 11.01 -7.32 9.57
C LEU A 229 11.90 -7.41 8.32
N SER A 230 11.27 -7.61 7.16
CA SER A 230 11.94 -7.73 5.87
C SER A 230 11.68 -6.54 4.95
N VAL A 231 10.48 -5.96 5.04
CA VAL A 231 10.02 -4.85 4.22
C VAL A 231 9.49 -3.74 5.11
N LEU A 232 10.03 -2.54 4.95
CA LEU A 232 9.56 -1.33 5.59
C LEU A 232 9.21 -0.27 4.55
N TYR A 233 7.98 0.21 4.59
CA TYR A 233 7.52 1.34 3.79
C TYR A 233 7.11 2.48 4.72
N CYS A 234 7.75 3.64 4.59
CA CYS A 234 7.44 4.85 5.33
C CYS A 234 7.11 5.98 4.37
N GLU A 235 5.92 6.57 4.54
CA GLU A 235 5.41 7.66 3.73
C GLU A 235 4.96 8.86 4.56
N SER A 236 5.40 10.05 4.15
CA SER A 236 4.96 11.36 4.63
C SER A 236 5.21 11.60 6.13
N TRP A 237 6.46 11.60 6.57
CA TRP A 237 6.86 12.01 7.93
C TRP A 237 7.02 13.53 8.08
N SER A 238 6.74 14.06 9.26
CA SER A 238 6.79 15.49 9.60
C SER A 238 7.93 15.87 10.56
N SER A 239 8.87 14.96 10.82
CA SER A 239 9.95 15.11 11.81
C SER A 239 10.92 16.27 11.53
N PHE A 240 11.41 16.94 12.59
CA PHE A 240 12.48 17.94 12.48
C PHE A 240 13.89 17.33 12.37
N GLY A 241 14.05 16.09 12.87
CA GLY A 241 15.26 15.28 12.81
C GLY A 241 15.04 13.94 12.13
N THR A 242 15.86 12.93 12.46
CA THR A 242 15.78 11.60 11.86
C THR A 242 14.45 10.90 12.23
N PRO A 243 13.58 10.60 11.26
CA PRO A 243 12.25 10.06 11.49
C PRO A 243 12.26 8.63 12.02
N LEU A 244 13.31 7.86 11.70
CA LEU A 244 13.42 6.44 12.02
C LEU A 244 14.71 6.18 12.80
N TYR A 245 14.64 5.26 13.76
CA TYR A 245 15.78 4.70 14.45
C TYR A 245 15.71 3.18 14.40
N PHE A 246 16.77 2.54 13.90
CA PHE A 246 16.90 1.09 13.85
C PHE A 246 17.79 0.60 15.00
N GLY A 247 17.16 -0.07 15.97
CA GLY A 247 17.83 -0.89 16.97
C GLY A 247 18.17 -2.26 16.38
N TYR A 248 17.40 -3.29 16.72
CA TYR A 248 17.64 -4.66 16.26
C TYR A 248 16.66 -5.10 15.16
N VAL A 249 17.05 -4.93 13.89
CA VAL A 249 16.26 -5.30 12.68
C VAL A 249 17.13 -6.06 11.66
N PRO A 250 17.67 -7.24 12.00
CA PRO A 250 18.64 -7.97 11.17
C PRO A 250 18.12 -8.40 9.79
N CYS A 251 16.82 -8.62 9.62
CA CYS A 251 16.25 -9.13 8.37
C CYS A 251 15.77 -8.07 7.39
N LEU A 252 15.98 -6.77 7.67
CA LEU A 252 15.48 -5.71 6.80
C LEU A 252 16.20 -5.70 5.45
N GLU A 253 15.48 -6.04 4.37
CA GLU A 253 16.01 -6.16 3.01
C GLU A 253 15.45 -5.09 2.06
N ASP A 254 14.20 -4.66 2.25
CA ASP A 254 13.54 -3.65 1.41
C ASP A 254 13.12 -2.44 2.27
N LEU A 255 13.67 -1.28 1.94
CA LEU A 255 13.34 -0.01 2.58
C LEU A 255 12.81 0.98 1.56
N SER A 256 11.59 1.45 1.79
CA SER A 256 10.96 2.49 0.98
C SER A 256 10.69 3.74 1.82
N LEU A 257 11.31 4.86 1.43
CA LEU A 257 11.18 6.17 2.06
C LEU A 257 10.55 7.15 1.07
N VAL A 258 9.29 7.51 1.30
CA VAL A 258 8.48 8.35 0.43
C VAL A 258 8.11 9.63 1.19
N CYS A 259 8.59 10.80 0.77
CA CYS A 259 8.22 12.04 1.46
C CYS A 259 8.28 13.26 0.55
N SER A 260 7.22 14.06 0.63
CA SER A 260 7.23 15.46 0.19
C SER A 260 7.79 16.30 1.33
N ALA A 261 9.07 16.68 1.23
CA ALA A 261 9.72 17.42 2.30
C ALA A 261 8.95 18.72 2.62
N ALA A 262 8.53 18.89 3.88
CA ALA A 262 7.94 20.14 4.31
C ALA A 262 9.00 21.26 4.31
N ARG A 263 8.58 22.51 4.08
CA ARG A 263 9.51 23.66 3.92
C ARG A 263 10.46 23.87 5.11
N TYR A 264 10.03 23.46 6.30
CA TYR A 264 10.77 23.60 7.56
C TYR A 264 11.65 22.39 7.90
N GLN A 265 11.58 21.29 7.14
CA GLN A 265 12.41 20.12 7.41
C GLN A 265 13.88 20.38 7.06
N SER A 266 14.74 20.05 8.02
CA SER A 266 16.18 19.99 7.83
C SER A 266 16.53 18.80 6.92
N GLY A 267 17.70 18.85 6.28
CA GLY A 267 18.12 17.73 5.46
C GLY A 267 18.43 16.49 6.31
N LEU A 268 18.05 15.32 5.82
CA LEU A 268 18.25 14.02 6.43
C LEU A 268 19.62 13.43 6.03
N ASN A 269 20.39 13.02 7.02
CA ASN A 269 21.52 12.11 6.82
C ASN A 269 20.99 10.67 6.75
N LEU A 270 21.06 10.07 5.58
CA LEU A 270 20.69 8.68 5.37
C LEU A 270 21.66 7.72 6.08
N SER A 271 22.95 8.07 6.22
CA SER A 271 23.88 7.23 6.98
C SER A 271 23.55 7.15 8.47
N GLU A 272 22.99 8.23 9.04
CA GLU A 272 22.49 8.26 10.42
C GLU A 272 21.19 7.45 10.54
N LEU A 273 20.29 7.55 9.55
CA LEU A 273 19.04 6.79 9.53
C LEU A 273 19.29 5.29 9.39
N LEU A 274 20.20 4.88 8.50
CA LEU A 274 20.51 3.48 8.22
C LEU A 274 21.47 2.85 9.23
N HIS A 275 21.94 3.62 10.21
CA HIS A 275 22.85 3.15 11.24
C HIS A 275 22.24 1.94 11.96
N GLY A 276 22.92 0.78 11.90
CA GLY A 276 22.46 -0.48 12.49
C GLY A 276 21.79 -1.44 11.50
N SER A 277 21.38 -0.98 10.31
CA SER A 277 20.87 -1.82 9.22
C SER A 277 21.93 -2.04 8.15
N THR A 278 22.34 -3.29 7.93
CA THR A 278 23.43 -3.63 6.96
C THR A 278 23.01 -4.63 5.89
N ASN A 279 21.74 -5.03 5.89
CA ASN A 279 21.21 -6.07 5.01
C ASN A 279 20.25 -5.56 3.93
N ILE A 280 20.14 -4.24 3.77
CA ILE A 280 19.25 -3.63 2.79
C ILE A 280 19.74 -3.98 1.38
N LYS A 281 18.89 -4.67 0.62
CA LYS A 281 19.09 -5.07 -0.77
C LYS A 281 18.33 -4.18 -1.74
N VAL A 282 17.20 -3.61 -1.31
CA VAL A 282 16.34 -2.73 -2.10
C VAL A 282 16.13 -1.43 -1.34
N LEU A 283 16.46 -0.31 -1.97
CA LEU A 283 16.21 1.02 -1.42
C LEU A 283 15.38 1.83 -2.41
N THR A 284 14.21 2.28 -1.96
CA THR A 284 13.32 3.16 -2.72
C THR A 284 13.26 4.52 -2.06
N LEU A 285 13.56 5.57 -2.80
CA LEU A 285 13.51 6.96 -2.35
C LEU A 285 12.54 7.72 -3.25
N ASP A 286 11.46 8.27 -2.71
CA ASP A 286 10.55 9.13 -3.47
C ASP A 286 10.45 10.52 -2.84
N PHE A 287 10.80 11.53 -3.62
CA PHE A 287 10.75 12.95 -3.23
C PHE A 287 9.46 13.65 -3.69
N TYR A 288 8.52 12.92 -4.29
CA TYR A 288 7.25 13.40 -4.83
C TYR A 288 7.29 14.53 -5.87
N GLY A 289 8.47 14.83 -6.43
CA GLY A 289 8.68 15.97 -7.34
C GLY A 289 9.03 17.26 -6.60
N GLU A 290 9.34 17.18 -5.32
CA GLU A 290 9.54 18.34 -4.44
C GLU A 290 11.02 18.52 -4.06
N LYS A 291 11.29 19.08 -2.87
CA LYS A 291 12.64 19.27 -2.34
C LYS A 291 13.29 17.93 -2.01
N ILE A 292 14.51 17.73 -2.51
CA ILE A 292 15.38 16.63 -2.09
C ILE A 292 15.70 16.82 -0.60
N TRP A 293 15.15 15.96 0.24
CA TRP A 293 15.32 16.03 1.70
C TRP A 293 16.61 15.39 2.19
N MET A 294 17.35 14.66 1.36
CA MET A 294 18.58 13.98 1.78
C MET A 294 19.83 14.84 1.59
N LEU A 295 20.71 14.85 2.59
CA LEU A 295 22.00 15.54 2.51
C LEU A 295 23.03 14.72 1.71
N PRO A 296 23.92 15.37 0.95
CA PRO A 296 25.01 14.67 0.27
C PRO A 296 26.08 14.26 1.30
N GLU A 297 26.23 12.96 1.55
CA GLU A 297 27.09 12.44 2.62
C GLU A 297 28.42 11.82 2.13
N GLY A 298 28.60 11.71 0.81
CA GLY A 298 29.82 11.15 0.25
C GLY A 298 30.04 9.69 0.69
N LYS A 299 31.30 9.32 0.91
CA LYS A 299 31.72 7.94 1.21
C LYS A 299 31.13 7.34 2.50
N LYS A 300 30.44 8.13 3.33
CA LYS A 300 29.76 7.63 4.54
C LYS A 300 28.63 6.63 4.21
N LEU A 301 28.02 6.75 3.03
CA LEU A 301 26.94 5.86 2.59
C LEU A 301 27.45 4.51 2.07
N CYS A 302 28.73 4.40 1.68
CA CYS A 302 29.31 3.16 1.16
C CYS A 302 29.14 1.97 2.11
N THR A 303 29.22 2.22 3.43
CA THR A 303 29.08 1.17 4.45
C THR A 303 27.65 0.65 4.56
N SER A 304 26.66 1.52 4.37
CA SER A 304 25.23 1.19 4.45
C SER A 304 24.73 0.53 3.16
N PHE A 305 25.38 0.80 2.03
CA PHE A 305 25.00 0.30 0.70
C PHE A 305 25.78 -0.95 0.24
N ASN A 306 26.56 -1.57 1.11
CA ASN A 306 27.44 -2.68 0.74
C ASN A 306 26.72 -3.94 0.21
N LYS A 307 25.46 -4.15 0.59
CA LYS A 307 24.59 -5.26 0.14
C LYS A 307 23.42 -4.82 -0.73
N LEU A 308 23.36 -3.52 -1.04
CA LEU A 308 22.33 -2.98 -1.91
C LEU A 308 22.45 -3.69 -3.26
N THR A 309 21.33 -4.04 -3.88
CA THR A 309 21.29 -4.68 -5.20
C THR A 309 20.44 -3.89 -6.18
N LYS A 310 19.41 -3.20 -5.67
CA LYS A 310 18.49 -2.35 -6.43
C LYS A 310 18.31 -1.03 -5.69
N MET A 311 18.32 0.05 -6.46
CA MET A 311 17.99 1.38 -5.98
C MET A 311 16.96 2.00 -6.91
N PHE A 312 15.84 2.41 -6.33
CA PHE A 312 14.78 3.12 -7.01
C PHE A 312 14.77 4.55 -6.50
N ILE A 313 14.84 5.51 -7.43
CA ILE A 313 14.80 6.93 -7.08
C ILE A 313 13.67 7.54 -7.88
N HIS A 314 12.65 8.00 -7.17
CA HIS A 314 11.42 8.59 -7.67
C HIS A 314 11.36 10.07 -7.31
N GLY A 315 10.55 10.85 -8.03
CA GLY A 315 10.25 12.21 -7.57
C GLY A 315 11.37 13.24 -7.72
N ILE A 316 12.43 13.00 -8.51
CA ILE A 316 13.50 13.98 -8.70
C ILE A 316 13.04 15.11 -9.64
N TYR A 317 12.82 16.31 -9.09
CA TYR A 317 12.58 17.50 -9.91
C TYR A 317 13.88 18.10 -10.43
N VAL A 318 13.92 18.40 -11.73
CA VAL A 318 15.19 18.66 -12.45
C VAL A 318 15.92 19.94 -12.03
N LYS A 319 15.25 20.89 -11.37
CA LYS A 319 15.95 22.04 -10.79
C LYS A 319 16.88 21.66 -9.62
N PHE A 320 16.72 20.48 -9.02
CA PHE A 320 17.46 20.03 -7.83
C PHE A 320 18.48 18.91 -8.09
N GLY A 321 18.52 18.34 -9.30
CA GLY A 321 18.90 16.92 -9.45
C GLY A 321 20.33 16.56 -9.84
N LEU A 322 21.08 17.33 -10.65
CA LEU A 322 22.32 16.77 -11.27
C LEU A 322 23.41 16.45 -10.25
N LEU A 323 23.87 17.46 -9.51
CA LEU A 323 25.00 17.28 -8.58
C LEU A 323 24.64 16.35 -7.42
N TRP A 324 23.39 16.37 -6.95
CA TRP A 324 22.96 15.50 -5.86
C TRP A 324 22.81 14.05 -6.33
N THR A 325 22.19 13.82 -7.49
CA THR A 325 22.02 12.46 -8.02
C THR A 325 23.38 11.85 -8.35
N ILE A 326 24.29 12.62 -8.98
CA ILE A 326 25.68 12.18 -9.19
C ILE A 326 26.33 11.89 -7.84
N ALA A 327 26.30 12.82 -6.87
CA ALA A 327 26.89 12.60 -5.56
C ALA A 327 26.36 11.32 -4.88
N LEU A 328 25.07 11.03 -4.96
CA LEU A 328 24.50 9.79 -4.44
C LEU A 328 25.04 8.57 -5.21
N LEU A 329 25.06 8.66 -6.54
CA LEU A 329 25.62 7.66 -7.45
C LEU A 329 27.14 7.50 -7.35
N GLU A 330 27.91 8.41 -6.75
CA GLU A 330 29.33 8.18 -6.48
C GLU A 330 29.55 7.39 -5.18
N THR A 331 28.51 7.29 -4.33
CA THR A 331 28.63 6.90 -2.92
C THR A 331 28.08 5.53 -2.59
N ALA A 332 27.23 4.92 -3.41
CA ALA A 332 27.08 3.48 -3.32
C ALA A 332 28.31 2.79 -3.93
N PRO A 333 28.50 1.49 -3.69
CA PRO A 333 29.57 0.71 -4.31
C PRO A 333 29.28 0.57 -5.81
N PHE A 334 29.43 1.67 -6.54
CA PHE A 334 29.33 1.82 -7.99
C PHE A 334 30.73 1.87 -8.62
N GLY A 335 31.77 1.65 -7.81
CA GLY A 335 33.16 1.63 -8.26
C GLY A 335 33.40 0.52 -9.28
N ILE A 336 34.30 0.81 -10.21
CA ILE A 336 34.62 0.10 -11.45
C ILE A 336 34.93 -1.41 -11.28
N ASP A 337 35.15 -1.89 -10.05
CA ASP A 337 35.43 -3.30 -9.72
C ASP A 337 34.27 -4.04 -9.02
N SER A 338 33.12 -3.40 -8.79
CA SER A 338 31.98 -4.00 -8.09
C SER A 338 30.85 -4.37 -9.05
N ALA A 339 30.97 -5.56 -9.67
CA ALA A 339 29.97 -6.19 -10.54
C ALA A 339 28.66 -6.61 -9.84
N HIS A 340 28.34 -6.04 -8.67
CA HIS A 340 27.34 -6.58 -7.74
C HIS A 340 26.07 -5.73 -7.59
N LEU A 341 26.02 -4.53 -8.19
CA LEU A 341 24.89 -3.61 -8.07
C LEU A 341 24.26 -3.29 -9.43
N GLN A 342 22.98 -3.65 -9.57
CA GLN A 342 22.16 -3.30 -10.72
C GLN A 342 21.30 -2.09 -10.34
N LEU A 343 21.62 -0.90 -10.85
CA LEU A 343 20.64 0.19 -10.89
C LEU A 343 19.50 -0.23 -11.81
N THR A 344 18.52 -0.93 -11.25
CA THR A 344 17.50 -1.58 -12.08
C THR A 344 16.54 -0.54 -12.65
N ARG A 345 16.23 0.55 -11.91
CA ARG A 345 15.20 1.51 -12.36
C ARG A 345 15.11 2.85 -11.59
N PRO A 346 15.79 3.93 -12.00
CA PRO A 346 15.37 5.29 -11.64
C PRO A 346 14.04 5.67 -12.32
N GLU A 347 13.20 6.39 -11.58
CA GLU A 347 11.95 6.95 -12.08
C GLU A 347 11.97 8.48 -11.92
N PHE A 348 12.01 9.22 -13.02
CA PHE A 348 11.97 10.68 -13.01
C PHE A 348 10.53 11.16 -13.16
N VAL A 349 9.98 11.71 -12.07
CA VAL A 349 8.63 12.27 -12.02
C VAL A 349 8.68 13.78 -12.32
N GLY A 350 7.72 14.28 -13.10
CA GLY A 350 7.69 15.69 -13.51
C GLY A 350 8.66 15.99 -14.66
N PHE A 351 8.89 15.00 -15.52
CA PHE A 351 9.75 15.15 -16.68
C PHE A 351 9.12 16.10 -17.71
N MET A 352 9.78 17.22 -17.97
CA MET A 352 9.50 18.11 -19.09
C MET A 352 10.53 17.82 -20.19
N ALA A 353 10.10 17.69 -21.45
CA ALA A 353 10.97 17.44 -22.60
C ALA A 353 11.82 18.66 -23.00
N ILE A 354 12.49 19.29 -22.03
CA ILE A 354 13.35 20.46 -22.21
C ILE A 354 14.81 20.05 -22.18
N LYS A 355 15.67 20.82 -22.88
CA LYS A 355 17.12 20.54 -23.01
C LYS A 355 17.83 20.23 -21.68
N LYS A 356 17.41 20.88 -20.58
CA LYS A 356 17.99 20.65 -19.24
C LYS A 356 17.69 19.25 -18.70
N HIS A 357 16.46 18.76 -18.86
CA HIS A 357 16.06 17.41 -18.41
C HIS A 357 16.73 16.34 -19.26
N LEU A 358 16.76 16.53 -20.58
CA LEU A 358 17.42 15.61 -21.51
C LEU A 358 18.92 15.51 -21.23
N LYS A 359 19.59 16.64 -21.01
CA LYS A 359 21.00 16.66 -20.62
C LYS A 359 21.21 15.93 -19.29
N PHE A 360 20.38 16.19 -18.29
CA PHE A 360 20.45 15.52 -17.00
C PHE A 360 20.30 14.00 -17.10
N ILE A 361 19.31 13.51 -17.86
CA ILE A 361 19.13 12.07 -18.09
C ILE A 361 20.36 11.48 -18.77
N ARG A 362 20.90 12.15 -19.79
CA ARG A 362 22.11 11.70 -20.47
C ARG A 362 23.32 11.65 -19.53
N ASP A 363 23.53 12.69 -18.74
CA ASP A 363 24.63 12.75 -17.77
C ASP A 363 24.52 11.60 -16.74
N VAL A 364 23.30 11.21 -16.33
CA VAL A 364 23.05 10.05 -15.44
C VAL A 364 23.31 8.72 -16.15
N MET A 365 22.89 8.58 -17.41
CA MET A 365 23.13 7.38 -18.23
C MET A 365 24.63 7.17 -18.51
N ASP A 366 25.36 8.24 -18.83
CA ASP A 366 26.80 8.21 -19.08
C ASP A 366 27.57 7.80 -17.81
N TYR A 367 27.08 8.21 -16.64
CA TYR A 367 27.70 7.90 -15.35
C TYR A 367 27.42 6.45 -14.90
N ALA A 368 26.16 6.01 -14.97
CA ALA A 368 25.72 4.71 -14.47
C ALA A 368 25.41 3.75 -15.61
N SER A 369 26.46 3.24 -16.26
CA SER A 369 26.37 2.31 -17.40
C SER A 369 25.61 0.99 -17.13
N SER A 370 25.39 0.63 -15.86
CA SER A 370 24.60 -0.53 -15.43
C SER A 370 23.09 -0.26 -15.33
N LEU A 371 22.62 0.93 -15.72
CA LEU A 371 21.21 1.30 -15.70
C LEU A 371 20.38 0.45 -16.66
N GLU A 372 19.43 -0.33 -16.14
CA GLU A 372 18.56 -1.18 -16.98
C GLU A 372 17.33 -0.43 -17.51
N THR A 373 16.66 0.35 -16.66
CA THR A 373 15.42 1.05 -17.04
C THR A 373 15.40 2.48 -16.51
N ILE A 374 14.86 3.43 -17.27
CA ILE A 374 14.54 4.78 -16.80
C ILE A 374 13.05 5.01 -17.05
N LEU A 375 12.27 5.25 -15.99
CA LEU A 375 10.87 5.65 -16.14
C LEU A 375 10.77 7.18 -16.16
N LEU A 376 10.05 7.73 -17.12
CA LEU A 376 9.69 9.16 -17.16
C LEU A 376 8.19 9.26 -16.91
N GLU A 377 7.78 9.95 -15.84
CA GLU A 377 6.37 10.12 -15.48
C GLU A 377 5.88 11.56 -15.70
N ASP A 378 4.67 11.67 -16.26
CA ASP A 378 3.91 12.92 -16.40
C ASP A 378 3.22 13.25 -15.06
N LYS A 379 3.67 14.30 -14.37
CA LYS A 379 3.03 14.82 -13.17
C LYS A 379 3.06 16.35 -13.23
N ASP A 380 1.89 16.98 -13.12
CA ASP A 380 1.80 18.43 -13.02
C ASP A 380 2.50 18.90 -11.73
N PRO A 381 3.31 19.97 -11.78
CA PRO A 381 3.92 20.54 -10.58
C PRO A 381 2.82 20.96 -9.59
N CYS A 382 3.05 20.71 -8.30
CA CYS A 382 2.13 21.13 -7.25
C CYS A 382 2.01 22.67 -7.23
N GLU A 383 0.79 23.21 -7.34
CA GLU A 383 0.52 24.67 -7.29
C GLU A 383 1.08 25.34 -6.02
N SER A 384 1.21 24.59 -4.91
CA SER A 384 1.76 25.13 -3.65
C SER A 384 3.29 25.18 -3.60
N CYS A 385 3.97 24.56 -4.58
CA CYS A 385 5.42 24.42 -4.64
C CYS A 385 6.07 25.40 -5.63
N ASP A 386 5.27 26.20 -6.34
CA ASP A 386 5.70 27.29 -7.23
C ASP A 386 6.35 28.50 -6.50
N ALA A 387 6.43 28.49 -5.18
CA ALA A 387 7.00 29.61 -4.41
C ALA A 387 8.53 29.76 -4.53
N VAL A 388 9.24 28.87 -5.23
CA VAL A 388 10.69 29.05 -5.51
C VAL A 388 10.99 28.99 -7.02
N SER A 389 10.22 29.75 -7.81
CA SER A 389 10.82 30.56 -8.87
C SER A 389 9.85 31.65 -9.32
N GLY A 390 10.02 32.87 -8.80
CA GLY A 390 9.43 34.09 -9.36
C GLY A 390 9.96 34.48 -10.74
N SER A 391 10.15 33.52 -11.65
CA SER A 391 10.64 33.75 -13.01
C SER A 391 10.10 32.78 -14.06
N LEU A 392 9.18 31.87 -13.71
CA LEU A 392 8.40 31.16 -14.72
C LEU A 392 6.99 31.72 -14.62
N THR A 393 6.70 32.68 -15.50
CA THR A 393 5.34 32.94 -15.95
C THR A 393 4.63 31.61 -16.13
N CYS A 394 3.53 31.40 -15.39
CA CYS A 394 2.58 30.31 -15.64
C CYS A 394 2.28 30.29 -17.14
N CYS A 395 2.89 29.35 -17.85
CA CYS A 395 2.58 29.12 -19.25
C CYS A 395 1.30 28.28 -19.25
N PRO A 396 0.18 28.74 -19.83
CA PRO A 396 -1.05 27.95 -19.97
C PRO A 396 -0.92 26.85 -21.04
N THR A 397 0.31 26.47 -21.40
CA THR A 397 0.59 25.41 -22.38
C THR A 397 0.64 24.10 -21.62
N GLY A 398 -0.28 23.20 -21.98
CA GLY A 398 -0.41 21.89 -21.36
C GLY A 398 0.92 21.13 -21.23
N SER A 399 0.93 20.15 -20.33
CA SER A 399 2.07 19.26 -20.03
C SER A 399 3.00 19.05 -21.24
N MET A 400 4.26 19.52 -21.09
CA MET A 400 5.36 19.32 -22.05
C MET A 400 5.93 17.89 -22.00
N PHE A 401 5.16 16.94 -21.45
CA PHE A 401 5.46 15.53 -21.45
C PHE A 401 5.12 14.92 -22.82
N PRO A 402 5.96 14.03 -23.37
CA PRO A 402 5.70 13.40 -24.66
C PRO A 402 4.56 12.37 -24.55
N LYS A 403 3.35 12.78 -24.95
CA LYS A 403 2.14 11.95 -24.88
C LYS A 403 1.97 11.00 -26.08
N ASN A 404 2.57 11.33 -27.22
CA ASN A 404 2.49 10.50 -28.43
C ASN A 404 3.84 9.82 -28.72
N LYS A 405 3.78 8.74 -29.51
CA LYS A 405 4.95 7.92 -29.83
C LYS A 405 6.03 8.69 -30.61
N TYR A 406 5.64 9.63 -31.48
CA TYR A 406 6.58 10.43 -32.27
C TYR A 406 7.45 11.34 -31.39
N ASP A 407 6.84 12.02 -30.41
CA ASP A 407 7.56 12.88 -29.47
C ASP A 407 8.47 12.06 -28.55
N GLN A 408 8.02 10.86 -28.16
CA GLN A 408 8.82 9.89 -27.39
C GLN A 408 10.03 9.43 -28.19
N ASP A 409 9.85 9.01 -29.45
CA ASP A 409 10.92 8.57 -30.34
C ASP A 409 11.93 9.70 -30.58
N MET A 410 11.47 10.95 -30.76
CA MET A 410 12.35 12.12 -30.90
C MET A 410 13.19 12.37 -29.64
N ILE A 411 12.64 12.10 -28.45
CA ILE A 411 13.37 12.22 -27.19
C ILE A 411 14.39 11.08 -27.04
N LEU A 412 14.03 9.85 -27.43
CA LEU A 412 14.94 8.70 -27.44
C LEU A 412 16.14 8.96 -28.36
N ASP A 413 15.88 9.47 -29.56
CA ASP A 413 16.92 9.90 -30.51
C ASP A 413 17.80 11.01 -29.92
N GLN A 414 17.18 12.02 -29.28
CA GLN A 414 17.94 13.05 -28.59
C GLN A 414 18.77 12.49 -27.45
N LEU A 415 18.34 11.45 -26.74
CA LEU A 415 19.12 10.82 -25.68
C LEU A 415 20.19 9.85 -26.21
N GLY A 416 20.22 9.59 -27.52
CA GLY A 416 21.18 8.68 -28.14
C GLY A 416 20.86 7.21 -27.89
N ILE A 417 19.60 6.88 -27.54
CA ILE A 417 19.15 5.51 -27.32
C ILE A 417 18.91 4.84 -28.67
N GLY A 418 19.98 4.29 -29.24
CA GLY A 418 19.96 3.43 -30.40
C GLY A 418 20.00 1.94 -30.04
N VAL A 419 20.17 1.09 -31.06
CA VAL A 419 20.21 -0.39 -30.97
C VAL A 419 21.30 -0.94 -30.03
N SER A 420 22.25 -0.11 -29.60
CA SER A 420 23.39 -0.48 -28.74
C SER A 420 23.28 -0.02 -27.28
N CYS A 421 22.20 0.68 -26.88
CA CYS A 421 22.00 1.11 -25.50
C CYS A 421 21.27 0.01 -24.70
N SER A 422 21.85 -0.44 -23.59
CA SER A 422 21.23 -1.43 -22.69
C SER A 422 20.12 -0.84 -21.80
N THR A 423 20.01 0.49 -21.73
CA THR A 423 19.03 1.18 -20.90
C THR A 423 17.72 1.40 -21.65
N GLN A 424 16.62 0.86 -21.12
CA GLN A 424 15.28 1.07 -21.64
C GLN A 424 14.66 2.33 -21.04
N ILE A 425 14.18 3.28 -21.86
CA ILE A 425 13.35 4.39 -21.37
C ILE A 425 11.87 4.04 -21.55
N ILE A 426 11.08 4.20 -20.48
CA ILE A 426 9.64 3.99 -20.48
C ILE A 426 8.96 5.32 -20.14
N PHE A 427 8.02 5.76 -20.96
CA PHE A 427 7.18 6.92 -20.69
C PHE A 427 5.86 6.46 -20.08
N LYS A 428 5.52 6.95 -18.90
CA LYS A 428 4.27 6.60 -18.20
C LYS A 428 3.44 7.84 -17.97
N THR A 429 2.25 7.84 -18.58
CA THR A 429 1.25 8.88 -18.39
C THR A 429 0.32 8.44 -17.28
N LEU A 430 0.05 9.29 -16.28
CA LEU A 430 -0.95 9.00 -15.27
C LEU A 430 -2.32 8.89 -15.92
N LEU A 431 -2.87 7.67 -15.99
CA LEU A 431 -4.31 7.47 -16.06
C LEU A 431 -4.84 7.85 -14.68
N TRP A 432 -5.49 8.99 -14.59
CA TRP A 432 -6.29 9.43 -13.45
C TRP A 432 -7.15 8.27 -12.93
N MET A 433 -6.74 7.60 -11.85
CA MET A 433 -7.67 6.90 -10.98
C MET A 433 -8.19 7.95 -10.01
N GLY A 434 -9.41 8.42 -10.29
CA GLY A 434 -10.08 9.44 -9.50
C GLY A 434 -10.08 9.07 -8.03
N ARG A 435 -9.49 9.94 -7.21
CA ARG A 435 -9.89 10.05 -5.80
C ARG A 435 -11.30 10.62 -5.81
N SER A 436 -12.29 9.76 -5.54
CA SER A 436 -13.62 10.14 -5.06
C SER A 436 -13.66 9.96 -3.57
#